data_AF-A0A9P3KH56-F1
#
_entry.id   AF-A0A9P3KH56-F1
#
_cell.length_a   1.000
_cell.length_b   1.000
_cell.length_c   1.000
_cell.angle_alpha   90.00
_cell.angle_beta   90.00
_cell.angle_gamma   90.00
#
_symmetry.space_group_name_H-M   'P 1'
#
loop_
_entity.id
_entity.type
_entity.pdbx_description
1 polymer ?
#
loop_
_entity_poly.entity_id
_entity_poly.type
_entity_poly.pdbx_seq_one_letter_code
_entity_poly.pdbx_strand_id
1 'polypeptide(L)'
;MGGGGAVGELGGVGGAARGTQETVWAADSIIEAVELASMEEARMTPFIKDPSDPNSLLPSFQPNVLLLGHSPAGFVLRALASVKPSELEQALLVLPFTVALRILHFAPHWLHHPLPQLEFAARALVSLVRIHHSQLIATPTARPLLAAVHTLLRVSLKDAVATVGCNLAAISHIKSLLASSQASMDGGDATGMAEKVREIRERLAKGRNAVIAEKLHRSKAEKRKRRAEKKTVLKK
;
A
#
# COMPACT_ATOMS: atom_id res chain seq x y z
N MET A 1 -70.06 11.82 10.14
CA MET A 1 -69.09 11.62 11.24
C MET A 1 -68.55 10.21 11.07
N GLY A 2 -67.29 9.90 10.87
CA GLY A 2 -66.03 10.65 10.84
C GLY A 2 -64.90 9.61 11.02
N GLY A 3 -63.76 9.83 10.34
CA GLY A 3 -62.48 9.11 10.54
C GLY A 3 -62.42 7.72 9.88
N GLY A 4 -61.50 7.41 8.97
CA GLY A 4 -60.13 7.92 8.80
C GLY A 4 -59.14 6.91 9.40
N GLY A 5 -58.39 6.20 8.56
CA GLY A 5 -57.39 5.24 9.01
C GLY A 5 -56.80 4.43 7.87
N ALA A 6 -56.11 5.09 6.95
CA ALA A 6 -55.25 4.46 5.96
C ALA A 6 -54.13 3.71 6.69
N VAL A 7 -54.07 2.39 6.50
CA VAL A 7 -52.94 1.56 6.93
C VAL A 7 -51.80 1.83 5.95
N GLY A 8 -50.89 2.72 6.36
CA GLY A 8 -49.64 2.96 5.65
C GLY A 8 -48.75 1.72 5.71
N GLU A 9 -48.26 1.32 4.53
CA GLU A 9 -47.25 0.29 4.33
C GLU A 9 -46.03 0.52 5.24
N LEU A 10 -45.70 -0.49 6.05
CA LEU A 10 -44.45 -0.58 6.77
C LEU A 10 -43.33 -0.92 5.78
N GLY A 11 -42.78 0.12 5.15
CA GLY A 11 -41.52 0.04 4.44
C GLY A 11 -40.33 -0.11 5.40
N GLY A 12 -39.59 -1.21 5.24
CA GLY A 12 -38.13 -1.18 5.28
C GLY A 12 -37.41 -1.05 6.63
N VAL A 13 -37.62 -1.98 7.57
CA VAL A 13 -36.74 -2.17 8.76
C VAL A 13 -35.84 -3.41 8.68
N GLY A 14 -35.69 -4.02 7.51
CA GLY A 14 -34.85 -5.20 7.30
C GLY A 14 -33.39 -4.92 6.89
N GLY A 15 -33.10 -3.74 6.34
CA GLY A 15 -31.78 -3.42 5.78
C GLY A 15 -30.74 -2.98 6.82
N ALA A 16 -31.16 -2.24 7.86
CA ALA A 16 -30.25 -1.69 8.86
C ALA A 16 -29.69 -2.75 9.81
N ALA A 17 -30.50 -3.73 10.22
CA ALA A 17 -30.09 -4.80 11.14
C ALA A 17 -29.14 -5.82 10.49
N ARG A 18 -29.25 -6.06 9.17
CA ARG A 18 -28.31 -6.93 8.44
C ARG A 18 -26.93 -6.29 8.31
N GLY A 19 -26.87 -4.98 8.03
CA GLY A 19 -25.61 -4.23 8.00
C GLY A 19 -24.86 -4.28 9.32
N THR A 20 -25.57 -4.27 10.46
CA THR A 20 -24.92 -4.37 11.78
C THR A 20 -24.33 -5.76 12.04
N GLN A 21 -24.98 -6.84 11.61
CA GLN A 21 -24.46 -8.20 11.82
C GLN A 21 -23.24 -8.47 10.94
N GLU A 22 -23.30 -8.10 9.66
CA GLU A 22 -22.17 -8.25 8.73
C GLU A 22 -20.94 -7.44 9.20
N THR A 23 -21.18 -6.25 9.77
CA THR A 23 -20.13 -5.42 10.36
C THR A 23 -19.45 -6.09 11.56
N VAL A 24 -20.23 -6.69 12.46
CA VAL A 24 -19.66 -7.38 13.64
C VAL A 24 -18.80 -8.56 13.20
N TRP A 25 -19.25 -9.33 12.21
CA TRP A 25 -18.49 -10.47 11.70
C TRP A 25 -17.20 -10.03 11.01
N ALA A 26 -17.24 -8.91 10.28
CA ALA A 26 -16.05 -8.31 9.70
C ALA A 26 -15.06 -7.84 10.79
N ALA A 27 -15.57 -7.22 11.87
CA ALA A 27 -14.74 -6.82 13.00
C ALA A 27 -14.09 -8.01 13.69
N ASP A 28 -14.86 -9.07 13.98
CA ASP A 28 -14.34 -10.31 14.60
C ASP A 28 -13.26 -10.96 13.73
N SER A 29 -13.47 -11.02 12.41
CA SER A 29 -12.48 -11.55 11.47
C SER A 29 -11.19 -10.72 11.45
N ILE A 30 -11.28 -9.39 11.55
CA ILE A 30 -10.10 -8.52 11.66
C ILE A 30 -9.36 -8.76 12.98
N ILE A 31 -10.09 -8.89 14.09
CA ILE A 31 -9.49 -9.14 15.41
C ILE A 31 -8.71 -10.45 15.40
N GLU A 32 -9.32 -11.53 14.92
CA GLU A 32 -8.68 -12.85 14.81
C GLU A 32 -7.40 -12.77 13.95
N ALA A 33 -7.48 -12.06 12.81
CA ALA A 33 -6.33 -11.92 11.92
C ALA A 33 -5.16 -11.15 12.57
N VAL A 34 -5.46 -10.09 13.31
CA VAL A 34 -4.46 -9.28 14.02
C VAL A 34 -3.84 -10.05 15.18
N GLU A 35 -4.63 -10.82 15.91
CA GLU A 35 -4.16 -11.66 17.01
C GLU A 35 -3.24 -12.76 16.51
N LEU A 36 -3.63 -13.48 15.46
CA LEU A 36 -2.82 -14.52 14.84
C LEU A 36 -1.49 -13.96 14.30
N ALA A 37 -1.53 -12.81 13.64
CA ALA A 37 -0.32 -12.13 13.16
C ALA A 37 0.59 -11.68 14.32
N SER A 38 0.00 -11.19 15.41
CA SER A 38 0.76 -10.78 16.60
C SER A 38 1.42 -11.97 17.30
N MET A 39 0.72 -13.10 17.40
CA MET A 39 1.27 -14.34 17.95
C MET A 39 2.45 -14.82 17.11
N GLU A 40 2.35 -14.73 15.78
CA GLU A 40 3.46 -15.09 14.91
C GLU A 40 4.66 -14.14 15.07
N GLU A 41 4.43 -12.82 15.11
CA GLU A 41 5.51 -11.86 15.31
C GLU A 41 6.25 -12.10 16.63
N ALA A 42 5.51 -12.45 17.70
CA ALA A 42 6.10 -12.84 18.98
C ALA A 42 6.93 -14.12 18.89
N ARG A 43 6.49 -15.12 18.10
CA ARG A 43 7.28 -16.32 17.82
C ARG A 43 8.51 -16.03 16.96
N MET A 44 8.44 -15.10 16.02
CA MET A 44 9.56 -14.71 15.15
C MET A 44 10.63 -13.89 15.88
N THR A 45 10.21 -13.06 16.85
CA THR A 45 11.09 -12.12 17.58
C THR A 45 12.37 -12.75 18.14
N PRO A 46 12.37 -13.89 18.84
CA PRO A 46 13.60 -14.50 19.35
C PRO A 46 14.55 -14.98 18.24
N PHE A 47 14.01 -15.49 17.12
CA PHE A 47 14.82 -15.95 15.99
C PHE A 47 15.48 -14.80 15.20
N ILE A 48 14.86 -13.62 15.21
CA ILE A 48 15.41 -12.43 14.52
C ILE A 48 16.49 -11.75 15.37
N LYS A 49 16.37 -11.79 16.70
CA LYS A 49 17.29 -11.11 17.63
C LYS A 49 18.61 -11.85 17.85
N ASP A 50 18.62 -13.18 17.76
CA ASP A 50 19.83 -14.01 17.87
C ASP A 50 20.13 -14.75 16.54
N PRO A 51 20.66 -14.05 15.52
CA PRO A 51 21.11 -14.69 14.27
C PRO A 51 22.47 -15.41 14.43
N SER A 52 23.14 -15.27 15.58
CA SER A 52 24.57 -15.56 15.76
C SER A 52 24.91 -16.66 16.75
N ASP A 53 23.92 -17.43 17.24
CA ASP A 53 24.22 -18.53 18.17
C ASP A 53 24.29 -19.87 17.41
N PRO A 54 25.49 -20.37 17.07
CA PRO A 54 25.66 -21.64 16.35
C PRO A 54 25.26 -22.87 17.17
N ASN A 55 24.94 -22.69 18.46
CA ASN A 55 24.47 -23.73 19.39
C ASN A 55 22.98 -23.61 19.74
N SER A 56 22.27 -22.66 19.14
CA SER A 56 20.82 -22.60 19.29
C SER A 56 20.20 -23.76 18.55
N LEU A 57 19.83 -24.82 19.28
CA LEU A 57 19.02 -25.96 18.84
C LEU A 57 17.58 -25.53 18.48
N LEU A 58 17.37 -24.26 18.13
CA LEU A 58 16.08 -23.79 17.64
C LEU A 58 15.84 -24.44 16.27
N PRO A 59 14.76 -25.23 16.12
CA PRO A 59 14.37 -25.76 14.82
C PRO A 59 14.27 -24.62 13.81
N SER A 60 14.62 -24.87 12.55
CA SER A 60 14.39 -23.93 11.45
C SER A 60 12.99 -23.31 11.59
N PHE A 61 12.89 -21.98 11.67
CA PHE A 61 11.62 -21.30 11.90
C PHE A 61 10.60 -21.77 10.86
N GLN A 62 9.55 -22.46 11.31
CA GLN A 62 8.46 -22.91 10.45
C GLN A 62 7.33 -21.88 10.54
N PRO A 63 7.02 -21.16 9.44
CA PRO A 63 5.92 -20.21 9.43
C PRO A 63 4.60 -20.89 9.75
N ASN A 64 3.71 -20.19 10.44
CA ASN A 64 2.37 -20.70 10.71
C ASN A 64 1.62 -21.02 9.42
N VAL A 65 1.13 -22.26 9.29
CA VAL A 65 0.30 -22.67 8.14
C VAL A 65 -0.98 -21.82 8.01
N LEU A 66 -1.49 -21.32 9.14
CA LEU A 66 -2.68 -20.47 9.17
C LEU A 66 -2.48 -19.10 8.50
N LEU A 67 -1.23 -18.64 8.36
CA LEU A 67 -0.92 -17.41 7.62
C LEU A 67 -0.98 -17.61 6.10
N LEU A 68 -1.24 -18.83 5.62
CA LEU A 68 -1.35 -19.17 4.19
C LEU A 68 -0.12 -18.74 3.37
N GLY A 69 1.06 -18.77 3.99
CA GLY A 69 2.32 -18.34 3.38
C GLY A 69 2.52 -16.83 3.27
N HIS A 70 1.65 -16.01 3.87
CA HIS A 70 1.83 -14.55 3.95
C HIS A 70 2.71 -14.16 5.13
N SER A 71 3.38 -13.01 5.03
CA SER A 71 4.00 -12.39 6.20
C SER A 71 2.93 -11.96 7.21
N PRO A 72 3.23 -11.83 8.52
CA PRO A 72 2.25 -11.40 9.52
C PRO A 72 1.55 -10.08 9.14
N ALA A 73 2.33 -9.09 8.68
CA ALA A 73 1.80 -7.84 8.18
C ALA A 73 0.93 -8.03 6.92
N GLY A 74 1.35 -8.87 5.98
CA GLY A 74 0.59 -9.15 4.75
C GLY A 74 -0.74 -9.85 5.02
N PHE A 75 -0.80 -10.72 6.02
CA PHE A 75 -2.02 -11.41 6.43
C PHE A 75 -3.06 -10.45 7.00
N VAL A 76 -2.64 -9.51 7.86
CA VAL A 76 -3.54 -8.45 8.39
C VAL A 76 -4.06 -7.57 7.27
N LEU A 77 -3.19 -7.17 6.33
CA LEU A 77 -3.62 -6.37 5.18
C LEU A 77 -4.65 -7.11 4.32
N ARG A 78 -4.45 -8.41 4.11
CA ARG A 78 -5.40 -9.26 3.39
C ARG A 78 -6.76 -9.33 4.10
N ALA A 79 -6.77 -9.53 5.41
CA ALA A 79 -8.00 -9.57 6.20
C ALA A 79 -8.76 -8.24 6.11
N LEU A 80 -8.06 -7.11 6.22
CA LEU A 80 -8.66 -5.79 6.02
C LEU A 80 -9.22 -5.64 4.59
N ALA A 81 -8.45 -6.07 3.57
CA ALA A 81 -8.85 -5.95 2.17
C ALA A 81 -10.00 -6.88 1.77
N SER A 82 -10.26 -7.96 2.51
CA SER A 82 -11.41 -8.84 2.28
C SER A 82 -12.74 -8.24 2.74
N VAL A 83 -12.72 -7.23 3.61
CA VAL A 83 -13.93 -6.57 4.08
C VAL A 83 -14.47 -5.61 3.01
N LYS A 84 -15.79 -5.55 2.86
CA LYS A 84 -16.42 -4.63 1.90
C LYS A 84 -16.09 -3.18 2.27
N PRO A 85 -15.79 -2.30 1.29
CA PRO A 85 -15.47 -0.91 1.56
C PRO A 85 -16.56 -0.15 2.34
N SER A 86 -17.83 -0.52 2.14
CA SER A 86 -18.98 0.07 2.85
C SER A 86 -19.05 -0.29 4.33
N GLU A 87 -18.50 -1.45 4.71
CA GLU A 87 -18.54 -1.99 6.08
C GLU A 87 -17.23 -1.72 6.82
N LEU A 88 -16.13 -1.48 6.11
CA LEU A 88 -14.81 -1.31 6.71
C LEU A 88 -14.79 -0.21 7.79
N GLU A 89 -15.33 0.97 7.51
CA GLU A 89 -15.32 2.06 8.50
C GLU A 89 -16.16 1.73 9.73
N GLN A 90 -17.27 1.01 9.55
CA GLN A 90 -18.12 0.56 10.65
C GLN A 90 -17.43 -0.56 11.45
N ALA A 91 -16.74 -1.48 10.78
CA ALA A 91 -15.99 -2.55 11.43
C ALA A 91 -14.85 -1.96 12.26
N LEU A 92 -14.11 -0.99 11.72
CA LEU A 92 -13.03 -0.27 12.43
C LEU A 92 -13.53 0.54 13.65
N LEU A 93 -14.80 0.94 13.64
CA LEU A 93 -15.43 1.65 14.76
C LEU A 93 -15.76 0.72 15.93
N VAL A 94 -16.15 -0.53 15.64
CA VAL A 94 -16.47 -1.54 16.66
C VAL A 94 -15.22 -2.15 17.28
N LEU A 95 -14.05 -1.99 16.64
CA LEU A 95 -12.79 -2.56 17.14
C LEU A 95 -12.35 -1.98 18.50
N PRO A 96 -11.86 -2.85 19.42
CA PRO A 96 -11.17 -2.41 20.61
C PRO A 96 -9.89 -1.61 20.29
N PHE A 97 -9.58 -0.62 21.13
CA PHE A 97 -8.41 0.25 20.95
C PHE A 97 -7.08 -0.50 20.88
N THR A 98 -6.94 -1.59 21.66
CA THR A 98 -5.73 -2.41 21.68
C THR A 98 -5.45 -3.03 20.32
N VAL A 99 -6.49 -3.45 19.60
CA VAL A 99 -6.40 -3.99 18.24
C VAL A 99 -6.07 -2.86 17.25
N ALA A 100 -6.68 -1.69 17.41
CA ALA A 100 -6.36 -0.51 16.60
C ALA A 100 -4.87 -0.11 16.70
N LEU A 101 -4.29 -0.13 17.90
CA LEU A 101 -2.86 0.13 18.08
C LEU A 101 -1.98 -0.92 17.40
N ARG A 102 -2.37 -2.19 17.43
CA ARG A 102 -1.66 -3.27 16.72
C ARG A 102 -1.73 -3.09 15.21
N ILE A 103 -2.87 -2.69 14.66
CA ILE A 103 -3.02 -2.35 13.24
C ILE A 103 -2.07 -1.20 12.85
N LEU A 104 -1.97 -0.16 13.70
CA LEU A 104 -1.02 0.94 13.47
C LEU A 104 0.45 0.50 13.54
N HIS A 105 0.78 -0.52 14.35
CA HIS A 105 2.13 -1.11 14.41
C HIS A 105 2.52 -1.80 13.11
N PHE A 106 1.58 -2.50 12.46
CA PHE A 106 1.84 -3.14 11.17
C PHE A 106 1.87 -2.16 9.98
N ALA A 107 1.29 -0.97 10.13
CA ALA A 107 1.15 0.02 9.07
C ALA A 107 2.43 0.34 8.28
N PRO A 108 3.61 0.52 8.89
CA PRO A 108 4.82 0.85 8.15
C PRO A 108 5.20 -0.22 7.10
N HIS A 109 4.90 -1.49 7.37
CA HIS A 109 5.20 -2.59 6.46
C HIS A 109 4.38 -2.49 5.17
N TRP A 110 3.15 -1.96 5.23
CA TRP A 110 2.25 -1.83 4.08
C TRP A 110 2.61 -0.65 3.18
N LEU A 111 3.21 0.41 3.73
CA LEU A 111 3.45 1.66 3.01
C LEU A 111 4.59 1.58 1.99
N HIS A 112 5.32 0.46 1.94
CA HIS A 112 6.32 0.15 0.93
C HIS A 112 5.76 -0.66 -0.27
N HIS A 113 4.50 -1.10 -0.20
CA HIS A 113 3.86 -1.92 -1.23
C HIS A 113 3.31 -1.10 -2.42
N PRO A 114 3.03 -1.75 -3.57
CA PRO A 114 2.53 -1.07 -4.77
C PRO A 114 1.21 -0.30 -4.56
N LEU A 115 0.96 0.67 -5.44
CA LEU A 115 -0.13 1.65 -5.42
C LEU A 115 -1.52 1.18 -4.94
N PRO A 116 -2.11 0.06 -5.41
CA PRO A 116 -3.46 -0.32 -4.99
C PRO A 116 -3.55 -0.69 -3.51
N GLN A 117 -2.49 -1.32 -2.98
CA GLN A 117 -2.41 -1.68 -1.57
C GLN A 117 -2.14 -0.44 -0.71
N LEU A 118 -1.34 0.49 -1.23
CA LEU A 118 -1.06 1.77 -0.57
C LEU A 118 -2.32 2.63 -0.40
N GLU A 119 -3.17 2.76 -1.42
CA GLU A 119 -4.40 3.55 -1.33
C GLU A 119 -5.35 2.98 -0.26
N PHE A 120 -5.56 1.66 -0.29
CA PHE A 120 -6.40 0.97 0.67
C PHE A 120 -5.86 1.14 2.10
N ALA A 121 -4.56 0.87 2.31
CA ALA A 121 -3.92 1.04 3.60
C ALA A 121 -4.00 2.49 4.09
N ALA A 122 -3.76 3.48 3.22
CA ALA A 122 -3.88 4.89 3.56
C ALA A 122 -5.29 5.26 4.03
N ARG A 123 -6.33 4.79 3.33
CA ARG A 123 -7.73 5.03 3.70
C ARG A 123 -8.04 4.39 5.05
N ALA A 124 -7.70 3.11 5.24
CA ALA A 124 -7.92 2.40 6.49
C ALA A 124 -7.22 3.09 7.67
N LEU A 125 -5.95 3.51 7.50
CA LEU A 125 -5.18 4.20 8.54
C LEU A 125 -5.77 5.57 8.89
N VAL A 126 -6.16 6.36 7.89
CA VAL A 126 -6.78 7.67 8.13
C VAL A 126 -8.13 7.51 8.85
N SER A 127 -8.96 6.55 8.43
CA SER A 127 -10.23 6.28 9.11
C SER A 127 -10.00 5.79 10.54
N LEU A 128 -9.02 4.92 10.78
CA LEU A 128 -8.66 4.44 12.12
C LEU A 128 -8.21 5.58 13.05
N VAL A 129 -7.34 6.47 12.57
CA VAL A 129 -6.87 7.64 13.33
C VAL A 129 -8.01 8.61 13.62
N ARG A 130 -8.94 8.79 12.68
CA ARG A 130 -10.11 9.67 12.87
C ARG A 130 -11.07 9.12 13.93
N ILE A 131 -11.33 7.82 13.90
CA ILE A 131 -12.24 7.15 14.86
C ILE A 131 -11.65 7.18 16.28
N HIS A 132 -10.38 6.80 16.43
CA HIS A 132 -9.73 6.61 17.74
C HIS A 132 -8.94 7.84 18.21
N HIS A 133 -9.22 9.02 17.66
CA HIS A 133 -8.44 10.24 17.88
C HIS A 133 -8.28 10.61 19.38
N SER A 134 -9.37 10.55 20.15
CA SER A 134 -9.36 10.88 21.58
C SER A 134 -8.46 9.94 22.39
N GLN A 135 -8.49 8.65 22.07
CA GLN A 135 -7.71 7.60 22.75
C GLN A 135 -6.23 7.65 22.35
N LEU A 136 -5.94 8.00 21.09
CA LEU A 136 -4.58 8.19 20.60
C LEU A 136 -3.88 9.39 21.26
N ILE A 137 -4.61 10.49 21.49
CA ILE A 137 -4.03 11.66 22.19
C ILE A 137 -3.73 11.34 23.65
N ALA A 138 -4.61 10.58 24.30
CA ALA A 138 -4.45 10.16 25.69
C ALA A 138 -3.29 9.18 25.91
N THR A 139 -2.86 8.47 24.87
CA THR A 139 -1.83 7.42 24.95
C THR A 139 -0.47 7.94 24.48
N PRO A 140 0.46 8.31 25.39
CA PRO A 140 1.75 8.89 25.00
C PRO A 140 2.65 7.93 24.22
N THR A 141 2.54 6.63 24.47
CA THR A 141 3.31 5.58 23.78
C THR A 141 2.95 5.43 22.30
N ALA A 142 1.75 5.86 21.89
CA ALA A 142 1.33 5.81 20.49
C ALA A 142 1.91 6.96 19.64
N ARG A 143 2.38 8.04 20.25
CA ARG A 143 2.91 9.23 19.56
C ARG A 143 4.10 8.93 18.62
N PRO A 144 5.17 8.23 19.03
CA PRO A 144 6.26 7.91 18.12
C PRO A 144 5.82 7.01 16.96
N LEU A 145 4.91 6.07 17.22
CA LEU A 145 4.34 5.20 16.20
C LEU A 145 3.56 6.00 15.15
N LEU A 146 2.67 6.89 15.59
CA LEU A 146 1.92 7.78 14.71
C LEU A 146 2.83 8.71 13.90
N ALA A 147 3.88 9.25 14.52
CA ALA A 147 4.84 10.10 13.83
C ALA A 147 5.55 9.33 12.70
N ALA A 148 5.98 8.09 12.95
CA ALA A 148 6.61 7.23 11.94
C ALA A 148 5.64 6.86 10.80
N VAL A 149 4.40 6.51 11.12
CA VAL A 149 3.37 6.20 10.12
C VAL A 149 3.04 7.44 9.28
N HIS A 150 2.90 8.62 9.91
CA HIS A 150 2.59 9.85 9.20
C HIS A 150 3.70 10.27 8.23
N THR A 151 4.96 10.21 8.64
CA THR A 151 6.09 10.57 7.76
C THR A 151 6.16 9.62 6.57
N LEU A 152 6.06 8.31 6.82
CA LEU A 152 6.13 7.30 5.79
C LEU A 152 4.94 7.41 4.81
N LEU A 153 3.73 7.58 5.33
CA LEU A 153 2.53 7.75 4.50
C LEU A 153 2.64 8.99 3.60
N ARG A 154 3.14 10.11 4.14
CA ARG A 154 3.35 11.34 3.36
C ARG A 154 4.36 11.15 2.24
N VAL A 155 5.46 10.43 2.48
CA VAL A 155 6.48 10.15 1.46
C VAL A 155 5.89 9.24 0.38
N SER A 156 5.34 8.08 0.76
CA SER A 156 4.79 7.11 -0.19
C SER A 156 3.65 7.70 -1.04
N LEU A 157 2.75 8.49 -0.46
CA LEU A 157 1.69 9.16 -1.21
C LEU A 157 2.22 10.24 -2.17
N LYS A 158 3.24 11.00 -1.78
CA LYS A 158 3.86 11.99 -2.68
C LYS A 158 4.49 11.32 -3.89
N ASP A 159 5.21 10.22 -3.69
CA ASP A 159 5.84 9.46 -4.77
C ASP A 159 4.80 8.83 -5.70
N ALA A 160 3.71 8.31 -5.12
CA ALA A 160 2.57 7.80 -5.86
C ALA A 160 1.92 8.88 -6.74
N VAL A 161 1.58 10.03 -6.16
CA VAL A 161 0.98 11.16 -6.88
C VAL A 161 1.93 11.70 -7.95
N ALA A 162 3.24 11.79 -7.67
CA ALA A 162 4.21 12.23 -8.65
C ALA A 162 4.29 11.28 -9.86
N THR A 163 4.26 9.97 -9.63
CA THR A 163 4.27 8.96 -10.69
C THR A 163 3.01 9.05 -11.56
N VAL A 164 1.84 9.11 -10.92
CA VAL A 164 0.56 9.25 -11.64
C VAL A 164 0.48 10.58 -12.38
N GLY A 165 0.91 11.67 -11.75
CA GLY A 165 0.93 13.01 -12.34
C GLY A 165 1.86 13.10 -13.56
N CYS A 166 3.05 12.52 -13.49
CA CYS A 166 3.98 12.45 -14.62
C CYS A 166 3.39 11.63 -15.78
N ASN A 167 2.82 10.46 -15.47
CA ASN A 167 2.17 9.61 -16.48
C ASN A 167 0.98 10.32 -17.14
N LEU A 168 0.15 11.01 -16.36
CA LEU A 168 -0.99 11.77 -16.86
C LEU A 168 -0.53 12.93 -17.75
N ALA A 169 0.51 13.66 -17.35
CA ALA A 169 1.09 14.74 -18.16
C ALA A 169 1.66 14.21 -19.48
N ALA A 170 2.36 13.07 -19.45
CA ALA A 170 2.89 12.41 -20.65
C ALA A 170 1.76 12.00 -21.60
N ILE A 171 0.71 11.36 -21.09
CA ILE A 171 -0.46 10.95 -21.89
C ILE A 171 -1.18 12.18 -22.45
N SER A 172 -1.37 13.22 -21.65
CA SER A 172 -1.99 14.48 -22.08
C SER A 172 -1.20 15.14 -23.21
N HIS A 173 0.13 15.17 -23.08
CA HIS A 173 1.00 15.69 -24.12
C HIS A 173 0.93 14.87 -25.42
N ILE A 174 0.95 13.54 -25.32
CA ILE A 174 0.79 12.65 -26.47
C ILE A 174 -0.57 12.89 -27.14
N LYS A 175 -1.66 13.01 -26.36
CA LYS A 175 -3.00 13.32 -26.90
C LYS A 175 -3.03 14.66 -27.63
N SER A 176 -2.37 15.69 -27.10
CA SER A 176 -2.27 17.00 -27.75
C SER A 176 -1.50 16.93 -29.08
N LEU A 177 -0.39 16.20 -29.12
CA LEU A 177 0.37 15.96 -30.36
C LEU A 177 -0.44 15.17 -31.40
N LEU A 178 -1.23 14.19 -30.96
CA LEU A 178 -2.13 13.45 -31.85
C LEU A 178 -3.23 14.36 -32.39
N ALA A 179 -3.86 15.19 -31.55
CA ALA A 179 -4.90 16.12 -31.97
C ALA A 179 -4.37 17.17 -32.95
N SER A 180 -3.19 17.73 -32.72
CA SER A 180 -2.56 18.68 -33.65
C SER A 180 -2.12 18.01 -34.95
N SER A 181 -1.67 16.75 -34.90
CA SER A 181 -1.37 15.96 -36.10
C SER A 181 -2.64 15.59 -36.87
N GLN A 182 -3.76 15.30 -36.20
CA GLN A 182 -5.06 15.05 -36.84
C GLN A 182 -5.63 16.32 -37.47
N ALA A 183 -5.52 17.47 -36.81
CA ALA A 183 -5.87 18.78 -37.38
C ALA A 183 -5.00 19.14 -38.59
N SER A 184 -3.77 18.63 -38.67
CA SER A 184 -2.89 18.78 -39.85
C SER A 184 -3.19 17.75 -40.96
N MET A 185 -4.01 16.73 -40.67
CA MET A 185 -4.30 15.59 -41.56
C MET A 185 -5.72 15.58 -42.15
N ASP A 186 -6.58 16.54 -41.79
CA ASP A 186 -7.83 16.81 -42.53
C ASP A 186 -7.57 17.26 -44.00
N GLY A 187 -6.29 17.32 -44.42
CA GLY A 187 -5.82 17.54 -45.79
C GLY A 187 -5.07 16.38 -46.46
N GLY A 188 -4.90 15.19 -45.86
CA GLY A 188 -4.36 14.02 -46.56
C GLY A 188 -3.30 13.17 -45.83
N ASP A 189 -3.39 11.86 -46.07
CA ASP A 189 -2.38 10.78 -45.92
C ASP A 189 -2.08 10.18 -44.53
N ALA A 190 -2.77 9.07 -44.22
CA ALA A 190 -2.56 8.19 -43.06
C ALA A 190 -1.16 7.55 -42.95
N THR A 191 -0.35 7.56 -44.02
CA THR A 191 0.99 6.95 -44.05
C THR A 191 2.01 7.71 -43.20
N GLY A 192 1.89 9.02 -43.08
CA GLY A 192 2.82 9.84 -42.27
C GLY A 192 2.65 9.64 -40.75
N MET A 193 1.51 9.13 -40.31
CA MET A 193 1.18 8.88 -38.90
C MET A 193 2.01 7.72 -38.33
N ALA A 194 2.16 6.63 -39.09
CA ALA A 194 2.96 5.49 -38.69
C ALA A 194 4.46 5.84 -38.58
N GLU A 195 4.94 6.72 -39.47
CA GLU A 195 6.34 7.13 -39.53
C GLU A 195 6.73 8.04 -38.36
N LYS A 196 5.92 9.06 -38.05
CA LYS A 196 6.16 9.95 -36.90
C LYS A 196 6.02 9.24 -35.56
N VAL A 197 5.06 8.32 -35.40
CA VAL A 197 4.95 7.49 -34.18
C VAL A 197 6.18 6.58 -34.02
N ARG A 198 6.73 6.06 -35.12
CA ARG A 198 7.98 5.29 -35.10
C ARG A 198 9.16 6.15 -34.67
N GLU A 199 9.25 7.38 -35.17
CA GLU A 199 10.29 8.34 -34.80
C GLU A 199 10.24 8.72 -33.30
N ILE A 200 9.04 8.97 -32.77
CA ILE A 200 8.85 9.26 -31.34
C ILE A 200 9.26 8.04 -30.49
N ARG A 201 8.89 6.81 -30.90
CA ARG A 201 9.34 5.58 -30.23
C ARG A 201 10.87 5.44 -30.25
N GLU A 202 11.52 5.73 -31.37
CA GLU A 202 12.98 5.67 -31.48
C GLU A 202 13.66 6.71 -30.59
N ARG A 203 13.14 7.95 -30.52
CA ARG A 203 13.65 8.98 -29.60
C ARG A 203 13.52 8.57 -28.14
N LEU A 204 12.37 8.02 -27.76
CA LEU A 204 12.15 7.52 -26.39
C LEU A 204 13.05 6.31 -26.07
N ALA A 205 13.28 5.41 -27.02
CA ALA A 205 14.19 4.27 -26.87
C ALA A 205 15.65 4.72 -26.71
N LYS A 206 16.10 5.71 -27.50
CA LYS A 206 17.43 6.31 -27.38
C LYS A 206 17.63 6.98 -26.01
N GLY A 207 16.63 7.72 -25.53
CA GLY A 207 16.64 8.32 -24.19
C GLY A 207 16.74 7.28 -23.08
N ARG A 208 15.95 6.20 -23.16
CA ARG A 208 15.99 5.10 -22.18
C ARG A 208 17.33 4.37 -22.17
N ASN A 209 17.91 4.11 -23.34
CA ASN A 209 19.22 3.46 -23.46
C ASN A 209 20.36 4.34 -22.94
N ALA A 210 20.31 5.65 -23.15
CA ALA A 210 21.29 6.59 -22.60
C ALA A 210 21.29 6.59 -21.07
N VAL A 211 20.10 6.61 -20.44
CA VAL A 211 19.95 6.54 -18.98
C VAL A 211 20.46 5.20 -18.42
N ILE A 212 20.22 4.10 -19.13
CA ILE A 212 20.72 2.77 -18.73
C ILE A 212 22.26 2.71 -18.84
N ALA A 213 22.84 3.24 -19.91
CA ALA A 213 24.28 3.29 -20.11
C ALA A 213 24.98 4.13 -19.03
N GLU A 214 24.38 5.26 -18.65
CA GLU A 214 24.89 6.12 -17.58
C GLU A 214 24.88 5.41 -16.22
N LYS A 215 23.78 4.73 -15.87
CA LYS A 215 23.69 3.91 -14.65
C LYS A 215 24.73 2.78 -14.63
N LEU A 216 24.96 2.12 -15.77
CA LEU A 216 25.95 1.06 -15.90
C LEU A 216 27.39 1.60 -15.71
N HIS A 217 27.69 2.77 -16.28
CA HIS A 217 28.97 3.44 -16.10
C HIS A 217 29.21 3.83 -14.63
N ARG A 218 28.19 4.40 -13.97
CA ARG A 218 28.26 4.77 -12.56
C ARG A 218 28.51 3.55 -11.66
N SER A 219 27.80 2.43 -11.91
CA SER A 219 28.01 1.17 -11.19
C SER A 219 29.40 0.56 -11.42
N LYS A 220 29.94 0.61 -12.65
CA LYS A 220 31.29 0.14 -12.97
C LYS A 220 32.38 0.98 -12.27
N ALA A 221 32.20 2.30 -12.22
CA ALA A 221 33.10 3.21 -11.52
C ALA A 221 33.13 2.92 -10.01
N GLU A 222 31.98 2.70 -9.40
CA GLU A 222 31.86 2.34 -7.98
C GLU A 222 32.51 0.98 -7.66
N LYS A 223 32.31 -0.03 -8.51
CA LYS A 223 33.00 -1.33 -8.40
C LYS A 223 34.52 -1.20 -8.54
N ARG A 224 35.01 -0.34 -9.43
CA ARG A 224 36.45 -0.05 -9.56
C ARG A 224 37.02 0.61 -8.31
N LYS A 225 36.30 1.56 -7.73
CA LYS A 225 36.70 2.23 -6.48
C LYS A 225 36.78 1.25 -5.31
N ARG A 226 35.76 0.41 -5.11
CA ARG A 226 35.75 -0.65 -4.09
C ARG A 226 36.89 -1.68 -4.28
N ARG A 227 37.25 -2.00 -5.53
CA ARG A 227 38.40 -2.88 -5.85
C ARG A 227 39.75 -2.20 -5.55
N ALA A 228 39.87 -0.89 -5.78
CA ALA A 228 41.06 -0.13 -5.43
C ALA A 228 41.22 -0.02 -3.91
N GLU A 229 40.14 0.27 -3.18
CA GLU A 229 40.11 0.31 -1.71
C GLU A 229 40.50 -1.03 -1.09
N LYS A 230 39.98 -2.15 -1.62
CA LYS A 230 40.39 -3.50 -1.18
C LYS A 230 41.87 -3.79 -1.45
N LYS A 231 42.43 -3.36 -2.58
CA LYS A 231 43.85 -3.54 -2.90
C LYS A 231 44.78 -2.71 -2.00
N THR A 232 44.34 -1.53 -1.57
CA THR A 232 45.11 -0.70 -0.62
C THR A 232 45.07 -1.25 0.81
N VAL A 233 43.98 -1.91 1.20
CA VAL A 233 43.87 -2.56 2.53
C VAL A 233 44.68 -3.85 2.61
N LEU A 234 44.80 -4.61 1.51
CA LEU A 234 45.58 -5.86 1.47
C LEU A 234 47.11 -5.67 1.39
N LYS A 235 47.59 -4.41 1.33
CA LYS A 235 49.01 -4.05 1.19
C LYS A 235 49.58 -3.37 2.44
N LYS A 236 48.78 -3.28 3.51
CA LYS A 236 49.16 -2.93 4.88
C LYS A 236 49.10 -4.19 5.74
#